data_AF-A0A258SLM8-F1
#
_entry.id   AF-A0A258SLM8-F1
#
_cell.length_a   1.000
_cell.length_b   1.000
_cell.length_c   1.000
_cell.angle_alpha   90.00
_cell.angle_beta   90.00
_cell.angle_gamma   90.00
#
_symmetry.space_group_name_H-M   'P 1'
#
loop_
_entity.id
_entity.type
_entity.pdbx_description
1 polymer ?
#
loop_
_entity_poly.entity_id
_entity_poly.type
_entity_poly.pdbx_seq_one_letter_code
_entity_poly.pdbx_strand_id
1 'polypeptide(L)'
;LYHGYLHRIRRGVSPVFAIIRSVEASGRAVIAISVVLIAQFSLLGLSDFRPTAHFGMLCAVGLFAGQVFELLLMPALLGLKLPKPRPAVTAP
;
A
#
# COMPACT_ATOMS: atom_id res chain seq x y z
N LEU A 1 -18.55 4.52 -9.40
CA LEU A 1 -17.23 4.86 -8.79
C LEU A 1 -16.92 6.37 -8.87
N TYR A 2 -16.89 6.98 -10.05
CA TYR A 2 -16.72 8.44 -10.23
C TYR A 2 -17.73 9.30 -9.45
N HIS A 3 -19.00 8.87 -9.41
CA HIS A 3 -20.08 9.60 -8.74
C HIS A 3 -19.97 9.70 -7.21
N GLY A 4 -19.30 8.76 -6.54
CA GLY A 4 -19.09 8.80 -5.09
C GLY A 4 -17.93 9.70 -4.66
N TYR A 5 -16.99 9.97 -5.57
CA TYR A 5 -15.79 10.78 -5.32
C TYR A 5 -16.12 12.28 -5.28
N LEU A 6 -16.96 12.75 -6.22
CA LEU A 6 -17.40 14.15 -6.27
C LEU A 6 -18.31 14.54 -5.09
N HIS A 7 -19.05 13.58 -4.53
CA HIS A 7 -19.97 13.85 -3.41
C HIS A 7 -19.23 14.06 -2.08
N ARG A 8 -18.02 13.52 -1.91
CA ARG A 8 -17.23 13.66 -0.66
C ARG A 8 -16.34 14.90 -0.61
N ILE A 9 -15.95 15.45 -1.77
CA ILE A 9 -15.15 16.69 -1.83
C ILE A 9 -15.99 17.93 -1.46
N ARG A 10 -17.32 17.91 -1.68
CA ARG A 10 -18.22 19.02 -1.29
C ARG A 10 -18.53 19.10 0.22
N ARG A 11 -18.08 18.14 1.03
CA ARG A 11 -18.39 18.06 2.48
C ARG A 11 -17.26 18.50 3.41
N GLY A 12 -16.16 19.06 2.90
CA GLY A 12 -15.09 19.65 3.74
C GLY A 12 -14.30 18.64 4.58
N VAL A 13 -14.35 17.35 4.24
CA VAL A 13 -13.60 16.29 4.95
C VAL A 13 -12.14 16.38 4.57
N SER A 14 -11.25 16.48 5.58
CA SER A 14 -9.80 16.56 5.41
C SER A 14 -9.30 15.49 4.42
N PRO A 15 -8.64 15.87 3.30
CA PRO A 15 -8.13 14.96 2.29
C PRO A 15 -7.27 13.83 2.87
N VAL A 16 -6.57 14.14 3.97
CA VAL A 16 -5.72 13.22 4.72
C VAL A 16 -6.50 12.05 5.31
N PHE A 17 -7.74 12.27 5.79
CA PHE A 17 -8.53 11.21 6.43
C PHE A 17 -9.15 10.24 5.41
N ALA A 18 -9.51 10.73 4.23
CA ALA A 18 -9.96 9.88 3.12
C ALA A 18 -8.83 8.99 2.59
N ILE A 19 -7.61 9.53 2.54
CA ILE A 19 -6.37 8.83 2.21
C ILE A 19 -6.10 7.71 3.21
N ILE A 20 -6.09 8.00 4.52
CA ILE A 20 -5.80 7.01 5.55
C ILE A 20 -6.80 5.85 5.49
N ARG A 21 -8.11 6.14 5.38
CA ARG A 21 -9.13 5.08 5.29
C ARG A 21 -9.02 4.23 4.02
N SER A 22 -8.66 4.83 2.89
CA SER A 22 -8.44 4.07 1.65
C SER A 22 -7.20 3.18 1.76
N VAL A 23 -6.12 3.67 2.35
CA VAL A 23 -4.90 2.90 2.60
C VAL A 23 -5.14 1.79 3.63
N GLU A 24 -5.93 2.04 4.67
CA GLU A 24 -6.25 1.04 5.71
C GLU A 24 -7.08 -0.13 5.16
N ALA A 25 -8.08 0.16 4.31
CA ALA A 25 -8.91 -0.86 3.68
C ALA A 25 -8.13 -1.71 2.67
N SER A 26 -7.35 -1.08 1.79
CA SER A 26 -6.56 -1.78 0.77
C SER A 26 -5.31 -2.46 1.35
N GLY A 27 -4.67 -1.85 2.35
CA GLY A 27 -3.42 -2.33 2.95
C GLY A 27 -3.57 -3.68 3.62
N ARG A 28 -4.70 -3.97 4.26
CA ARG A 28 -4.95 -5.30 4.87
C ARG A 28 -4.94 -6.43 3.84
N ALA A 29 -5.54 -6.21 2.67
CA ALA A 29 -5.55 -7.20 1.59
C ALA A 29 -4.15 -7.38 0.98
N VAL A 30 -3.42 -6.28 0.80
CA VAL A 30 -2.05 -6.27 0.28
C VAL A 30 -1.08 -6.99 1.23
N ILE A 31 -1.21 -6.79 2.54
CA ILE A 31 -0.38 -7.51 3.52
C ILE A 31 -0.69 -9.01 3.49
N ALA A 32 -1.98 -9.39 3.41
CA ALA A 32 -2.38 -10.80 3.38
C ALA A 32 -1.78 -11.55 2.18
N ILE A 33 -1.89 -11.00 0.97
CA ILE A 33 -1.34 -11.64 -0.23
C ILE A 33 0.19 -11.74 -0.17
N SER A 34 0.87 -10.71 0.35
CA SER A 34 2.33 -10.71 0.45
C SER A 34 2.85 -11.74 1.46
N VAL A 35 2.17 -11.94 2.58
CA VAL A 35 2.50 -13.04 3.51
C VAL A 35 2.35 -14.40 2.83
N VAL A 36 1.28 -14.61 2.08
CA VAL A 36 1.07 -15.86 1.31
C VAL A 36 2.19 -16.08 0.30
N LEU A 37 2.58 -15.04 -0.45
CA LEU A 37 3.67 -15.13 -1.44
C LEU A 37 5.03 -15.42 -0.78
N ILE A 38 5.37 -14.73 0.31
CA ILE A 38 6.61 -14.98 1.04
C ILE A 38 6.64 -16.41 1.58
N ALA A 39 5.53 -16.90 2.13
CA ALA A 39 5.43 -18.28 2.60
C ALA A 39 5.60 -19.29 1.45
N GLN A 40 4.94 -19.05 0.31
CA GLN A 40 5.06 -19.88 -0.90
C GLN A 40 6.53 -20.01 -1.36
N PHE A 41 7.26 -18.89 -1.46
CA PHE A 41 8.66 -18.91 -1.88
C PHE A 41 9.60 -19.46 -0.81
N SER A 42 9.27 -19.29 0.47
CA SER A 42 10.02 -19.89 1.58
C SER A 42 9.93 -21.42 1.55
N LEU A 43 8.79 -21.99 1.13
CA LEU A 43 8.63 -23.44 0.97
C LEU A 43 9.59 -24.03 -0.07
N LEU A 44 9.94 -23.29 -1.12
CA LEU A 44 10.96 -23.73 -2.09
C LEU A 44 12.34 -23.89 -1.42
N GLY A 45 12.61 -23.15 -0.34
CA GLY A 45 13.81 -23.25 0.49
C GLY A 45 13.99 -24.61 1.18
N LEU A 46 12.92 -25.38 1.36
CA LEU A 46 12.98 -26.74 1.93
C LEU A 46 13.37 -27.81 0.90
N SER A 47 13.57 -27.44 -0.37
CA SER A 47 13.94 -28.39 -1.42
C SER A 47 15.38 -28.88 -1.27
N ASP A 48 15.59 -30.21 -1.37
CA ASP A 48 16.93 -30.82 -1.46
C ASP A 48 17.70 -30.40 -2.72
N PHE A 49 16.99 -29.89 -3.74
CA PHE A 49 17.61 -29.37 -4.95
C PHE A 49 18.11 -27.93 -4.72
N ARG A 50 19.41 -27.79 -4.46
CA ARG A 50 20.07 -26.51 -4.11
C ARG A 50 19.68 -25.32 -5.00
N PRO A 51 19.55 -25.46 -6.35
CA PRO A 51 19.11 -24.35 -7.19
C PRO A 51 17.71 -23.82 -6.84
N THR A 52 16.76 -24.71 -6.55
CA THR A 52 15.39 -24.34 -6.17
C THR A 52 15.38 -23.65 -4.80
N ALA A 53 16.16 -24.16 -3.85
CA ALA A 53 16.25 -23.57 -2.51
C ALA A 53 16.82 -22.14 -2.54
N HIS A 54 17.91 -21.93 -3.30
CA HIS A 54 18.49 -20.59 -3.46
C HIS A 54 17.53 -19.62 -4.18
N PHE A 55 16.87 -20.08 -5.24
CA PHE A 55 15.87 -19.28 -5.95
C PHE A 55 14.72 -18.88 -5.02
N GLY A 56 14.18 -19.84 -4.26
CA GLY A 56 13.11 -19.60 -3.28
C GLY A 56 13.48 -18.55 -2.23
N MET A 57 14.67 -18.67 -1.64
CA MET A 57 15.18 -17.67 -0.68
C MET A 57 15.33 -16.28 -1.31
N LEU A 58 15.91 -16.16 -2.51
CA LEU A 58 16.08 -14.87 -3.18
C LEU A 58 14.74 -14.22 -3.49
N CYS A 59 13.75 -14.99 -3.96
CA CYS A 59 12.40 -14.48 -4.20
C CYS A 59 11.70 -14.05 -2.91
N ALA A 60 11.80 -14.82 -1.82
CA ALA A 60 11.20 -14.47 -0.54
C ALA A 60 11.76 -13.15 0.01
N VAL A 61 13.09 -12.97 -0.06
CA VAL A 61 13.74 -11.70 0.34
C VAL A 61 13.33 -10.55 -0.57
N GLY A 62 13.29 -10.77 -1.89
CA GLY A 62 12.89 -9.75 -2.86
C GLY A 62 11.45 -9.28 -2.64
N LEU A 63 10.52 -10.21 -2.40
CA LEU A 63 9.12 -9.90 -2.10
C LEU A 63 8.99 -9.13 -0.78
N PHE A 64 9.73 -9.54 0.25
CA PHE A 64 9.72 -8.82 1.53
C PHE A 64 10.26 -7.40 1.39
N ALA A 65 11.40 -7.22 0.74
CA ALA A 65 11.98 -5.90 0.49
C ALA A 65 11.06 -5.02 -0.38
N GLY A 66 10.46 -5.60 -1.42
CA GLY A 66 9.48 -4.91 -2.28
C GLY A 66 8.25 -4.46 -1.51
N GLN A 67 7.72 -5.29 -0.61
CA GLN A 67 6.58 -4.94 0.24
C GLN A 67 6.90 -3.77 1.18
N VAL A 68 8.07 -3.80 1.83
CA VAL A 68 8.53 -2.70 2.70
C VAL A 68 8.68 -1.41 1.88
N PHE A 69 9.27 -1.51 0.68
CA PHE A 69 9.41 -0.37 -0.22
C PHE A 69 8.05 0.18 -0.67
N GLU A 70 7.07 -0.68 -0.98
CA GLU A 70 5.73 -0.24 -1.39
C GLU A 70 5.01 0.49 -0.25
N LEU A 71 5.07 -0.07 0.97
CA LEU A 71 4.50 0.54 2.19
C LEU A 71 5.12 1.91 2.51
N LEU A 72 6.38 2.13 2.15
CA LEU A 72 7.09 3.40 2.36
C LEU A 72 6.87 4.39 1.20
N LEU A 73 6.81 3.89 -0.04
CA LEU A 73 6.63 4.70 -1.24
C LEU A 73 5.19 5.21 -1.38
N MET A 74 4.19 4.41 -1.04
CA MET A 74 2.77 4.79 -1.03
C MET A 74 2.49 6.08 -0.24
N PRO A 75 2.86 6.20 1.05
CA PRO A 75 2.64 7.43 1.82
C PRO A 75 3.48 8.60 1.30
N ALA A 76 4.68 8.36 0.75
CA ALA A 76 5.52 9.40 0.16
C ALA A 76 4.88 10.00 -1.11
N LEU A 77 4.39 9.15 -2.03
CA LEU A 77 3.69 9.57 -3.24
C LEU A 77 2.38 10.32 -2.91
N LEU A 78 1.67 9.85 -1.89
CA LEU A 78 0.40 10.43 -1.48
C LEU A 78 0.58 11.75 -0.72
N GLY A 79 1.66 11.86 0.07
CA GLY A 79 2.16 13.10 0.68
C GLY A 79 2.44 14.19 -0.36
N LEU A 80 3.08 13.81 -1.47
CA LEU A 80 3.46 14.75 -2.53
C LEU A 80 2.26 15.28 -3.34
N LYS A 81 1.19 14.48 -3.48
CA LYS A 81 0.00 14.85 -4.27
C LYS A 81 -1.11 15.54 -3.48
N LEU A 82 -0.91 15.83 -2.19
CA LEU A 82 -1.90 16.55 -1.39
C LEU A 82 -2.11 17.98 -1.94
N PRO A 83 -3.31 18.31 -2.44
CA PRO A 83 -3.62 19.69 -2.79
C PRO A 83 -3.61 20.52 -1.52
N LYS A 84 -2.86 21.63 -1.53
CA LYS A 84 -2.79 22.59 -0.42
C LYS A 84 -4.21 22.96 0.02
N PRO A 85 -4.56 22.87 1.32
CA PRO A 85 -5.90 23.23 1.79
C PRO A 85 -6.21 24.66 1.34
N ARG A 86 -7.28 24.84 0.55
CA ARG A 86 -7.78 26.19 0.26
C ARG A 86 -8.29 26.77 1.59
N PRO A 87 -7.82 27.97 2.00
CA PRO A 87 -8.31 28.60 3.22
C PRO A 87 -9.82 28.71 3.12
N ALA A 88 -10.51 28.25 4.16
CA ALA A 88 -11.95 28.45 4.29
C ALA A 88 -12.20 29.96 4.19
N VAL A 89 -12.92 30.37 3.15
CA VAL A 89 -13.43 31.74 3.03
C VAL A 89 -14.34 31.95 4.23
N THR A 90 -13.83 32.64 5.25
CA THR A 90 -14.62 33.36 6.23
C THR A 90 -15.28 34.51 5.48
N ALA A 91 -16.55 34.34 5.12
CA ALA A 91 -17.39 35.47 4.71
C ALA A 91 -18.30 35.84 5.89
N PRO A 92 -18.32 37.12 6.30
CA PRO A 92 -19.18 37.64 7.37
C PRO A 92 -20.66 37.71 6.98
#